data_AF-V5DSU1-F1
#
_entry.id   AF-V5DSU1-F1
#
_cell.length_a   1.000
_cell.length_b   1.000
_cell.length_c   1.000
_cell.angle_alpha   90.00
_cell.angle_beta   90.00
_cell.angle_gamma   90.00
#
_symmetry.space_group_name_H-M   'P 1'
#
loop_
_entity.id
_entity.type
_entity.pdbx_description
1 polymer ?
#
loop_
_entity_poly.entity_id
_entity_poly.type
_entity_poly.pdbx_seq_one_letter_code
_entity_poly.pdbx_strand_id
1 'polypeptide(L)'
;MPCVCEQEVLEQFCEKRSLTDFYELRKGCRALNKILIPDDKLQEHQNFCEHLSDSAFHQSIALLAFKRGHLRALTKIIHNYCLDGEEIHNALTKQYRNDLRETWGGAKETKDRFNKFRMYQGRINELLFCSWLEAEGWQIQAMEAHGGCCDVEANKVGDNLVVFEVKSIGHEELLFELELEAFEGDGVSCGSIDVYEPFNYLILRVYEAAKQLFKLKSKATRKTVIMILSDYEMNFEIPLKEDWVNWSNPKFLEKENVIDAGDFIKEKRKIKKDKENLILDQDIIKYISFISDIWFFKITSEFKLQLMKTVCVKND
;
A
#
# COMPACT_ATOMS: atom_id res chain seq x y z
N MET A 1 27.50 -8.86 -13.45
CA MET A 1 26.61 -9.59 -14.38
C MET A 1 25.17 -9.17 -14.08
N PRO A 2 24.30 -8.99 -15.08
CA PRO A 2 22.88 -8.68 -14.83
C PRO A 2 22.23 -9.81 -14.04
N CYS A 3 21.30 -9.47 -13.14
CA CYS A 3 20.63 -10.42 -12.29
C CYS A 3 19.78 -11.40 -13.11
N VAL A 4 19.61 -12.66 -12.66
CA VAL A 4 18.85 -13.68 -13.42
C VAL A 4 17.40 -13.25 -13.71
N CYS A 5 16.79 -12.45 -12.83
CA CYS A 5 15.42 -11.96 -13.00
C CYS A 5 15.31 -10.76 -13.97
N GLU A 6 16.43 -10.19 -14.40
CA GLU A 6 16.48 -9.09 -15.36
C GLU A 6 16.72 -9.57 -16.80
N GLN A 7 17.13 -10.83 -16.95
CA GLN A 7 17.32 -11.45 -18.26
C GLN A 7 15.96 -11.80 -18.88
N GLU A 8 15.83 -11.65 -20.21
CA GLU A 8 14.62 -11.99 -20.99
C GLU A 8 14.22 -13.48 -20.90
N VAL A 9 15.04 -14.31 -20.26
CA VAL A 9 14.89 -15.76 -20.08
C VAL A 9 13.62 -16.15 -19.29
N LEU A 10 12.93 -15.20 -18.64
CA LEU A 10 11.64 -15.45 -17.97
C LEU A 10 10.52 -15.86 -18.94
N GLU A 11 10.67 -15.60 -20.24
CA GLU A 11 9.73 -16.04 -21.28
C GLU A 11 9.79 -17.56 -21.55
N GLN A 12 10.86 -18.25 -21.16
CA GLN A 12 11.05 -19.69 -21.41
C GLN A 12 10.26 -20.61 -20.44
N PHE A 13 9.70 -20.07 -19.36
CA PHE A 13 8.97 -20.86 -18.34
C PHE A 13 7.48 -21.08 -18.66
N CYS A 14 7.11 -21.15 -19.95
CA CYS A 14 5.73 -20.87 -20.39
C CYS A 14 4.66 -21.92 -20.04
N GLU A 15 5.00 -23.18 -19.74
CA GLU A 15 3.93 -24.21 -19.65
C GLU A 15 3.63 -24.76 -18.25
N LYS A 16 4.58 -24.76 -17.29
CA LYS A 16 4.31 -25.12 -15.88
C LYS A 16 5.33 -24.48 -14.92
N ARG A 17 5.06 -23.25 -14.47
CA ARG A 17 5.87 -22.60 -13.42
C ARG A 17 5.66 -23.30 -12.08
N SER A 18 6.61 -24.14 -11.68
CA SER A 18 6.54 -24.88 -10.42
C SER A 18 7.11 -24.08 -9.25
N LEU A 19 6.79 -24.49 -8.03
CA LEU A 19 7.39 -23.94 -6.82
C LEU A 19 8.91 -24.18 -6.77
N THR A 20 9.37 -25.30 -7.32
CA THR A 20 10.79 -25.63 -7.46
C THR A 20 11.51 -24.62 -8.36
N ASP A 21 10.93 -24.30 -9.52
CA ASP A 21 11.53 -23.34 -10.47
C ASP A 21 11.67 -21.94 -9.84
N PHE A 22 10.66 -21.52 -9.07
CA PHE A 22 10.70 -20.26 -8.32
C PHE A 22 11.89 -20.21 -7.36
N TYR A 23 12.14 -21.28 -6.59
CA TYR A 23 13.23 -21.31 -5.63
C TYR A 23 14.61 -21.47 -6.28
N GLU A 24 14.71 -22.16 -7.42
CA GLU A 24 15.95 -22.15 -8.22
C GLU A 24 16.25 -20.74 -8.75
N LEU A 25 15.24 -20.03 -9.26
CA LEU A 25 15.39 -18.64 -9.69
C LEU A 25 15.78 -17.73 -8.53
N ARG A 26 15.15 -17.89 -7.35
CA ARG A 26 15.50 -17.13 -6.14
C ARG A 26 16.99 -17.22 -5.83
N LYS A 27 17.63 -18.40 -5.94
CA LYS A 27 19.07 -18.55 -5.65
C LYS A 27 19.93 -17.60 -6.49
N GLY A 28 19.56 -17.37 -7.75
CA GLY A 28 20.26 -16.45 -8.65
C GLY A 28 19.79 -14.99 -8.56
N CYS A 29 18.67 -14.70 -7.90
CA CYS A 29 18.06 -13.38 -7.86
C CYS A 29 18.33 -12.66 -6.53
N ARG A 30 19.11 -11.57 -6.56
CA ARG A 30 19.46 -10.80 -5.35
C ARG A 30 18.28 -10.10 -4.70
N ALA A 31 17.37 -9.54 -5.50
CA ALA A 31 16.12 -8.96 -4.99
C ALA A 31 15.33 -9.98 -4.16
N LEU A 32 15.25 -11.23 -4.63
CA LEU A 32 14.57 -12.30 -3.90
C LEU A 32 15.37 -12.80 -2.70
N ASN A 33 16.63 -13.20 -2.88
CA ASN A 33 17.38 -13.88 -1.82
C ASN A 33 18.03 -12.97 -0.76
N LYS A 34 18.19 -11.66 -0.99
CA LYS A 34 18.74 -10.72 0.01
C LYS A 34 17.67 -9.86 0.69
N ILE A 35 16.56 -9.57 -0.01
CA ILE A 35 15.52 -8.63 0.43
C ILE A 35 14.19 -9.33 0.68
N LEU A 36 13.50 -9.81 -0.36
CA LEU A 36 12.10 -10.25 -0.24
C LEU A 36 11.95 -11.54 0.55
N ILE A 37 12.79 -12.54 0.27
CA ILE A 37 12.76 -13.86 0.92
C ILE A 37 14.20 -14.22 1.28
N PRO A 38 14.78 -13.66 2.35
CA PRO A 38 16.17 -13.94 2.72
C PRO A 38 16.36 -15.38 3.24
N ASP A 39 17.59 -15.89 3.26
CA ASP A 39 17.87 -17.30 3.60
C ASP A 39 17.37 -17.68 5.00
N ASP A 40 17.43 -16.77 5.96
CA ASP A 40 16.89 -16.95 7.32
C ASP A 40 15.36 -17.08 7.37
N LYS A 41 14.67 -16.75 6.27
CA LYS A 41 13.21 -16.81 6.11
C LYS A 41 12.74 -17.81 5.08
N LEU A 42 13.66 -18.49 4.39
CA LEU A 42 13.32 -19.40 3.30
C LEU A 42 12.41 -20.55 3.75
N GLN A 43 12.75 -21.23 4.86
CA GLN A 43 11.97 -22.38 5.33
C GLN A 43 10.55 -21.98 5.73
N GLU A 44 10.39 -20.83 6.41
CA GLU A 44 9.09 -20.28 6.80
C GLU A 44 8.24 -19.99 5.55
N HIS A 45 8.85 -19.36 4.54
CA HIS A 45 8.20 -19.06 3.27
C HIS A 45 7.83 -20.32 2.46
N GLN A 46 8.68 -21.34 2.46
CA GLN A 46 8.43 -22.64 1.82
C GLN A 46 7.21 -23.33 2.44
N ASN A 47 7.21 -23.46 3.77
CA ASN A 47 6.09 -24.03 4.50
C ASN A 47 4.79 -23.28 4.19
N PHE A 48 4.84 -21.94 4.16
CA PHE A 48 3.68 -21.15 3.77
C PHE A 48 3.20 -21.47 2.35
N CYS A 49 4.09 -21.49 1.35
CA CYS A 49 3.70 -21.70 -0.05
C CYS A 49 3.18 -23.11 -0.37
N GLU A 50 3.60 -24.13 0.38
CA GLU A 50 3.19 -25.52 0.17
C GLU A 50 1.75 -25.83 0.62
N HIS A 51 1.19 -25.03 1.53
CA HIS A 51 -0.09 -25.30 2.19
C HIS A 51 -1.24 -24.42 1.66
N LEU A 52 -1.04 -23.70 0.57
CA LEU A 52 -2.04 -22.76 0.03
C LEU A 52 -2.92 -23.40 -1.04
N SER A 53 -4.22 -23.06 -0.99
CA SER A 53 -5.14 -23.25 -2.11
C SER A 53 -4.90 -22.18 -3.19
N ASP A 54 -5.39 -22.42 -4.41
CA ASP A 54 -5.14 -21.58 -5.60
C ASP A 54 -5.78 -20.16 -5.55
N SER A 55 -6.25 -19.68 -4.40
CA SER A 55 -6.80 -18.33 -4.27
C SER A 55 -5.69 -17.28 -4.16
N ALA A 56 -5.78 -16.21 -4.97
CA ALA A 56 -4.75 -15.17 -5.05
C ALA A 56 -4.49 -14.43 -3.71
N PHE A 57 -5.49 -14.40 -2.82
CA PHE A 57 -5.52 -13.63 -1.58
C PHE A 57 -4.58 -14.13 -0.48
N HIS A 58 -4.10 -15.37 -0.58
CA HIS A 58 -3.18 -15.94 0.40
C HIS A 58 -1.89 -16.43 -0.23
N GLN A 59 -1.59 -16.04 -1.45
CA GLN A 59 -0.34 -16.44 -2.12
C GLN A 59 0.78 -15.44 -1.87
N SER A 60 2.02 -15.97 -1.77
CA SER A 60 3.21 -15.13 -1.86
C SER A 60 3.11 -14.26 -3.11
N ILE A 61 3.29 -12.95 -2.94
CA ILE A 61 3.27 -11.94 -3.98
C ILE A 61 4.42 -12.17 -4.95
N ALA A 62 5.61 -12.53 -4.45
CA ALA A 62 6.74 -12.88 -5.31
C ALA A 62 6.47 -14.15 -6.14
N LEU A 63 5.90 -15.18 -5.51
CA LEU A 63 5.51 -16.41 -6.21
C LEU A 63 4.39 -16.16 -7.22
N LEU A 64 3.41 -15.31 -6.89
CA LEU A 64 2.32 -14.93 -7.78
C LEU A 64 2.85 -14.15 -8.99
N ALA A 65 3.75 -13.19 -8.77
CA ALA A 65 4.42 -12.47 -9.84
C ALA A 65 5.23 -13.42 -10.74
N PHE A 66 5.91 -14.41 -10.17
CA PHE A 66 6.58 -15.46 -10.93
C PHE A 66 5.59 -16.27 -11.77
N LYS A 67 4.57 -16.87 -11.16
CA LYS A 67 3.54 -17.68 -11.84
C LYS A 67 2.89 -16.91 -13.00
N ARG A 68 2.64 -15.61 -12.84
CA ARG A 68 2.05 -14.75 -13.87
C ARG A 68 3.04 -14.18 -14.89
N GLY A 69 4.35 -14.29 -14.66
CA GLY A 69 5.38 -13.84 -15.61
C GLY A 69 5.74 -12.36 -15.46
N HIS A 70 5.38 -11.78 -14.33
CA HIS A 70 5.60 -10.37 -14.00
C HIS A 70 6.62 -10.19 -12.87
N LEU A 71 7.37 -11.24 -12.51
CA LEU A 71 8.39 -11.18 -11.47
C LEU A 71 9.44 -10.09 -11.72
N ARG A 72 9.77 -9.83 -13.00
CA ARG A 72 10.68 -8.73 -13.36
C ARG A 72 10.16 -7.37 -12.91
N ALA A 73 8.86 -7.11 -13.02
CA ALA A 73 8.27 -5.84 -12.59
C ALA A 73 8.46 -5.63 -11.08
N LEU A 74 8.17 -6.68 -10.29
CA LEU A 74 8.35 -6.66 -8.83
C LEU A 74 9.82 -6.63 -8.39
N THR A 75 10.70 -7.36 -9.06
CA THR A 75 12.12 -7.42 -8.65
C THR A 75 12.90 -6.20 -9.11
N LYS A 76 12.51 -5.56 -10.22
CA LYS A 76 13.17 -4.34 -10.74
C LYS A 76 13.14 -3.20 -9.73
N ILE A 77 12.01 -2.96 -9.06
CA ILE A 77 11.92 -1.89 -8.04
C ILE A 77 12.83 -2.18 -6.83
N ILE A 78 13.01 -3.45 -6.47
CA ILE A 78 13.93 -3.85 -5.39
C ILE A 78 15.38 -3.65 -5.84
N HIS A 79 15.70 -4.00 -7.09
CA HIS A 79 17.02 -3.76 -7.67
C HIS A 79 17.36 -2.27 -7.70
N ASN A 80 16.42 -1.43 -8.11
CA ASN A 80 16.65 0.01 -8.27
C ASN A 80 16.83 0.73 -6.92
N TYR A 81 16.04 0.37 -5.91
CA TYR A 81 15.96 1.18 -4.68
C TYR A 81 16.53 0.49 -3.43
N CYS A 82 16.74 -0.82 -3.44
CA CYS A 82 17.18 -1.56 -2.25
C CYS A 82 18.56 -2.21 -2.40
N LEU A 83 19.11 -2.26 -3.60
CA LEU A 83 20.40 -2.89 -3.90
C LEU A 83 21.36 -1.90 -4.56
N ASP A 84 22.66 -2.07 -4.29
CA ASP A 84 23.76 -1.42 -4.98
C ASP A 84 24.64 -2.53 -5.59
N GLY A 85 24.37 -2.85 -6.85
CA GLY A 85 24.95 -4.01 -7.52
C GLY A 85 24.59 -5.32 -6.82
N GLU A 86 25.57 -5.98 -6.22
CA GLU A 86 25.36 -7.24 -5.50
C GLU A 86 24.96 -7.04 -4.04
N GLU A 87 25.21 -5.87 -3.47
CA GLU A 87 25.02 -5.62 -2.04
C GLU A 87 23.72 -4.88 -1.75
N ILE A 88 23.32 -4.92 -0.48
CA ILE A 88 22.18 -4.15 -0.01
C ILE A 88 22.60 -2.70 0.05
N HIS A 89 21.75 -1.82 -0.49
CA HIS A 89 22.03 -0.39 -0.51
C HIS A 89 22.28 0.12 0.93
N ASN A 90 23.43 0.77 1.15
CA ASN A 90 23.87 1.14 2.50
C ASN A 90 22.92 2.12 3.22
N ALA A 91 22.16 2.92 2.46
CA ALA A 91 21.16 3.82 3.03
C ALA A 91 19.83 3.11 3.38
N LEU A 92 19.61 1.87 2.92
CA LEU A 92 18.36 1.14 3.17
C LEU A 92 18.21 0.89 4.67
N THR A 93 17.16 1.45 5.28
CA THR A 93 16.96 1.32 6.72
C THR A 93 16.64 -0.13 7.10
N LYS A 94 17.09 -0.54 8.29
CA LYS A 94 16.81 -1.90 8.82
C LYS A 94 15.31 -2.18 8.92
N GLN A 95 14.53 -1.19 9.34
CA GLN A 95 13.08 -1.32 9.47
C GLN A 95 12.43 -1.56 8.11
N TYR A 96 12.71 -0.70 7.13
CA TYR A 96 12.16 -0.84 5.78
C TYR A 96 12.54 -2.17 5.13
N ARG A 97 13.80 -2.59 5.31
CA ARG A 97 14.26 -3.91 4.86
C ARG A 97 13.47 -5.04 5.50
N ASN A 98 13.11 -4.96 6.77
CA ASN A 98 12.33 -5.99 7.44
C ASN A 98 10.87 -6.01 6.95
N ASP A 99 10.29 -4.83 6.72
CA ASP A 99 8.92 -4.68 6.23
C ASP A 99 8.77 -5.21 4.79
N LEU A 100 9.82 -5.14 3.98
CA LEU A 100 9.89 -5.74 2.63
C LEU A 100 10.02 -7.28 2.63
N ARG A 101 10.20 -7.93 3.77
CA ARG A 101 10.32 -9.40 3.80
C ARG A 101 8.94 -10.03 3.77
N GLU A 102 8.75 -10.98 2.86
CA GLU A 102 7.53 -11.76 2.71
C GLU A 102 7.41 -12.81 3.83
N THR A 103 7.17 -12.33 5.06
CA THR A 103 7.08 -13.15 6.29
C THR A 103 5.66 -13.22 6.85
N TRP A 104 4.73 -12.46 6.27
CA TRP A 104 3.34 -12.39 6.73
C TRP A 104 2.66 -13.75 6.72
N GLY A 105 2.93 -14.60 5.73
CA GLY A 105 2.36 -15.94 5.62
C GLY A 105 2.68 -16.90 6.78
N GLY A 106 3.77 -16.65 7.51
CA GLY A 106 4.16 -17.44 8.68
C GLY A 106 3.52 -17.01 10.00
N ALA A 107 2.79 -15.89 10.02
CA ALA A 107 2.13 -15.40 11.23
C ALA A 107 0.96 -16.31 11.63
N LYS A 108 0.91 -16.68 12.92
CA LYS A 108 -0.11 -17.56 13.49
C LYS A 108 -1.47 -16.88 13.59
N GLU A 109 -1.49 -15.69 14.17
CA GLU A 109 -2.70 -14.90 14.37
C GLU A 109 -3.10 -14.18 13.08
N THR A 110 -4.37 -14.27 12.70
CA THR A 110 -4.87 -13.62 11.48
C THR A 110 -4.62 -12.12 11.48
N LYS A 111 -4.77 -11.45 12.64
CA LYS A 111 -4.51 -10.02 12.80
C LYS A 111 -3.05 -9.65 12.57
N ASP A 112 -2.12 -10.45 13.08
CA ASP A 112 -0.69 -10.23 12.85
C ASP A 112 -0.32 -10.49 11.38
N ARG A 113 -0.86 -11.55 10.78
CA ARG A 113 -0.71 -11.86 9.35
C ARG A 113 -1.16 -10.69 8.49
N PHE A 114 -2.36 -10.18 8.74
CA PHE A 114 -2.95 -9.07 8.01
C PHE A 114 -2.11 -7.79 8.15
N ASN A 115 -1.73 -7.41 9.36
CA ASN A 115 -0.89 -6.24 9.60
C ASN A 115 0.46 -6.34 8.89
N LYS A 116 1.11 -7.51 8.93
CA LYS A 116 2.37 -7.76 8.23
C LYS A 116 2.21 -7.71 6.72
N PHE A 117 1.13 -8.28 6.18
CA PHE A 117 0.83 -8.21 4.75
C PHE A 117 0.65 -6.75 4.31
N ARG A 118 -0.12 -5.96 5.06
CA ARG A 118 -0.29 -4.53 4.78
C ARG A 118 1.01 -3.74 4.78
N MET A 119 1.88 -3.98 5.76
CA MET A 119 3.20 -3.34 5.79
C MET A 119 4.01 -3.71 4.55
N TYR A 120 4.10 -5.00 4.24
CA TYR A 120 4.79 -5.51 3.05
C TYR A 120 4.24 -4.87 1.76
N GLN A 121 2.93 -4.92 1.56
CA GLN A 121 2.28 -4.38 0.36
C GLN A 121 2.42 -2.86 0.26
N GLY A 122 2.33 -2.14 1.39
CA GLY A 122 2.58 -0.70 1.45
C GLY A 122 3.97 -0.33 0.93
N ARG A 123 5.00 -1.07 1.36
CA ARG A 123 6.38 -0.87 0.91
C ARG A 123 6.57 -1.19 -0.58
N ILE A 124 5.97 -2.28 -1.06
CA ILE A 124 5.98 -2.58 -2.51
C ILE A 124 5.33 -1.47 -3.31
N ASN A 125 4.18 -0.97 -2.87
CA ASN A 125 3.43 0.08 -3.56
C ASN A 125 4.15 1.43 -3.57
N GLU A 126 4.85 1.77 -2.49
CA GLU A 126 5.73 2.93 -2.42
C GLU A 126 6.86 2.85 -3.47
N LEU A 127 7.55 1.71 -3.55
CA LEU A 127 8.62 1.50 -4.52
C LEU A 127 8.11 1.46 -5.98
N LEU A 128 6.91 0.90 -6.20
CA LEU A 128 6.23 0.98 -7.50
C LEU A 128 5.91 2.43 -7.88
N PHE A 129 5.52 3.25 -6.91
CA PHE A 129 5.24 4.66 -7.14
C PHE A 129 6.52 5.45 -7.49
N CYS A 130 7.64 5.18 -6.82
CA CYS A 130 8.94 5.74 -7.23
C CYS A 130 9.28 5.37 -8.69
N SER A 131 9.09 4.11 -9.06
CA SER A 131 9.37 3.67 -10.43
C SER A 131 8.44 4.31 -11.46
N TRP A 132 7.19 4.59 -11.09
CA TRP A 132 6.26 5.31 -11.96
C TRP A 132 6.66 6.79 -12.11
N LEU A 133 7.02 7.46 -11.01
CA LEU A 133 7.51 8.84 -11.03
C LEU A 133 8.71 9.01 -11.97
N GLU A 134 9.72 8.14 -11.86
CA GLU A 134 10.90 8.19 -12.74
C GLU A 134 10.53 7.97 -14.22
N ALA A 135 9.59 7.06 -14.51
CA ALA A 135 9.09 6.85 -15.87
C ALA A 135 8.38 8.09 -16.45
N GLU A 136 7.76 8.89 -15.59
CA GLU A 136 7.11 10.17 -15.93
C GLU A 136 8.07 11.38 -15.89
N GLY A 137 9.38 11.13 -15.81
CA GLY A 137 10.44 12.15 -15.87
C GLY A 137 10.67 12.91 -14.56
N TRP A 138 10.18 12.39 -13.43
CA TRP A 138 10.51 12.92 -12.12
C TRP A 138 11.89 12.43 -11.65
N GLN A 139 12.51 13.21 -10.77
CA GLN A 139 13.74 12.86 -10.08
C GLN A 139 13.43 12.65 -8.59
N ILE A 140 13.68 11.44 -8.08
CA ILE A 140 13.55 11.13 -6.66
C ILE A 140 14.71 11.79 -5.91
N GLN A 141 14.39 12.63 -4.93
CA GLN A 141 15.36 13.36 -4.10
C GLN A 141 15.60 12.66 -2.77
N ALA A 142 14.54 12.09 -2.18
CA ALA A 142 14.60 11.30 -0.95
C ALA A 142 13.43 10.32 -0.90
N MET A 143 13.58 9.26 -0.12
CA MET A 143 12.52 8.28 0.16
C MET A 143 12.66 7.71 1.56
N GLU A 144 11.56 7.28 2.18
CA GLU A 144 11.58 6.72 3.55
C GLU A 144 12.52 5.51 3.64
N ALA A 145 12.58 4.69 2.57
CA ALA A 145 13.50 3.56 2.47
C ALA A 145 14.95 3.93 2.79
N HIS A 146 15.36 5.17 2.49
CA HIS A 146 16.72 5.69 2.71
C HIS A 146 16.81 6.70 3.87
N GLY A 147 15.80 6.74 4.74
CA GLY A 147 15.74 7.65 5.88
C GLY A 147 15.15 9.03 5.55
N GLY A 148 14.44 9.16 4.42
CA GLY A 148 13.64 10.34 4.09
C GLY A 148 12.57 10.62 5.13
N CYS A 149 12.09 11.87 5.19
CA CYS A 149 11.13 12.30 6.21
C CYS A 149 9.67 11.95 5.90
N CYS A 150 9.41 11.51 4.67
CA CYS A 150 8.14 11.01 4.16
C CYS A 150 8.41 9.88 3.17
N ASP A 151 7.33 9.27 2.67
CA ASP A 151 7.42 8.13 1.75
C ASP A 151 8.28 8.47 0.53
N VAL A 152 7.98 9.58 -0.18
CA VAL A 152 8.76 10.02 -1.34
C VAL A 152 8.87 11.55 -1.43
N GLU A 153 10.06 12.08 -1.71
CA GLU A 153 10.28 13.46 -2.14
C GLU A 153 10.81 13.47 -3.57
N ALA A 154 10.18 14.22 -4.47
CA ALA A 154 10.60 14.29 -5.87
C ALA A 154 10.28 15.64 -6.52
N ASN A 155 10.92 15.92 -7.65
CA ASN A 155 10.61 17.07 -8.50
C ASN A 155 10.70 16.68 -9.98
N LYS A 156 10.00 17.41 -10.85
CA LYS A 156 10.34 17.44 -12.27
C LYS A 156 11.46 18.46 -12.50
N VAL A 157 12.23 18.29 -13.56
CA VAL A 157 13.30 19.23 -13.91
C VAL A 157 12.73 20.63 -14.10
N GLY A 158 13.19 21.58 -13.28
CA GLY A 158 12.72 22.97 -13.31
C GLY A 158 11.49 23.27 -12.44
N ASP A 159 10.88 22.25 -11.83
CA ASP A 159 9.74 22.39 -10.94
C ASP A 159 10.16 22.41 -9.46
N ASN A 160 9.22 22.86 -8.62
CA ASN A 160 9.40 22.83 -7.18
C ASN A 160 9.37 21.41 -6.61
N LEU A 161 10.01 21.24 -5.46
CA LEU A 161 9.98 19.99 -4.68
C LEU A 161 8.55 19.65 -4.23
N VAL A 162 8.16 18.40 -4.44
CA VAL A 162 6.89 17.81 -4.01
C VAL A 162 7.17 16.69 -3.02
N VAL A 163 6.42 16.65 -1.93
CA VAL A 163 6.41 15.51 -0.99
C VAL A 163 5.15 14.69 -1.18
N PHE A 164 5.31 13.37 -1.17
CA PHE A 164 4.27 12.40 -1.39
C PHE A 164 4.10 11.50 -0.19
N GLU A 165 2.84 11.20 0.14
CA GLU A 165 2.46 10.20 1.13
C GLU A 165 1.59 9.15 0.46
N VAL A 166 2.05 7.91 0.48
CA VAL A 166 1.46 6.77 -0.22
C VAL A 166 0.59 5.96 0.73
N LYS A 167 -0.62 5.64 0.27
CA LYS A 167 -1.57 4.79 0.98
C LYS A 167 -2.14 3.76 0.03
N SER A 168 -1.93 2.49 0.37
CA SER A 168 -2.64 1.37 -0.25
C SER A 168 -4.06 1.30 0.30
N ILE A 169 -5.01 0.94 -0.57
CA ILE A 169 -6.43 0.74 -0.27
C ILE A 169 -6.83 -0.65 -0.76
N GLY A 170 -7.17 -1.52 0.19
CA GLY A 170 -7.66 -2.88 -0.06
C GLY A 170 -9.00 -3.12 0.64
N HIS A 171 -9.93 -3.82 -0.02
CA HIS A 171 -11.24 -4.15 0.54
C HIS A 171 -11.18 -5.04 1.78
N GLU A 172 -10.16 -5.90 1.87
CA GLU A 172 -9.96 -6.76 3.03
C GLU A 172 -9.62 -5.97 4.29
N GLU A 173 -9.07 -4.76 4.20
CA GLU A 173 -8.83 -3.93 5.37
C GLU A 173 -10.13 -3.52 6.06
N LEU A 174 -11.11 -3.16 5.24
CA LEU A 174 -12.42 -2.81 5.71
C LEU A 174 -13.16 -4.03 6.27
N LEU A 175 -13.15 -5.14 5.54
CA LEU A 175 -13.84 -6.36 5.96
C LEU A 175 -13.18 -7.02 7.18
N PHE A 176 -11.84 -7.07 7.24
CA PHE A 176 -11.11 -7.71 8.32
C PHE A 176 -11.25 -6.95 9.65
N GLU A 177 -11.23 -5.60 9.62
CA GLU A 177 -11.50 -4.78 10.80
C GLU A 177 -12.94 -4.97 11.29
N LEU A 178 -13.91 -5.03 10.36
CA LEU A 178 -15.32 -5.26 10.69
C LEU A 178 -15.60 -6.69 11.19
N GLU A 179 -14.93 -7.70 10.63
CA GLU A 179 -15.04 -9.10 11.06
C GLU A 179 -14.46 -9.29 12.47
N LEU A 180 -13.30 -8.70 12.78
CA LEU A 180 -12.71 -8.75 14.13
C LEU A 180 -13.62 -8.15 15.20
N GLU A 181 -14.25 -7.00 14.93
CA GLU A 181 -15.20 -6.36 15.86
C GLU A 181 -16.46 -7.25 16.09
N ALA A 182 -16.95 -7.90 15.04
CA ALA A 182 -18.09 -8.82 15.13
C ALA A 182 -17.80 -10.11 15.91
N PHE A 183 -16.54 -10.55 15.97
CA PHE A 183 -16.12 -11.72 16.76
C PHE A 183 -15.81 -11.39 18.23
N GLU A 184 -15.39 -10.15 18.54
CA GLU A 184 -15.11 -9.70 19.91
C GLU A 184 -16.36 -9.20 20.65
N GLY A 185 -17.44 -8.85 19.94
CA GLY A 185 -18.77 -8.60 20.50
C GLY A 185 -19.62 -9.87 20.54
N ASP A 186 -20.24 -10.18 21.68
CA ASP A 186 -21.06 -11.38 21.89
C ASP A 186 -22.12 -11.62 20.80
N GLY A 187 -21.78 -12.44 19.79
CA GLY A 187 -22.70 -13.34 19.10
C GLY A 187 -23.80 -12.74 18.23
N VAL A 188 -23.60 -11.60 17.55
CA VAL A 188 -24.56 -11.16 16.52
C VAL A 188 -24.27 -11.89 15.22
N SER A 189 -25.11 -12.88 14.90
CA SER A 189 -25.14 -13.57 13.61
C SER A 189 -25.11 -12.56 12.45
N CYS A 190 -24.27 -12.79 11.45
CA CYS A 190 -24.09 -11.96 10.26
C CYS A 190 -25.37 -11.83 9.42
N GLY A 191 -26.34 -11.06 9.90
CA GLY A 191 -27.36 -10.44 9.06
C GLY A 191 -26.71 -9.24 8.38
N SER A 192 -26.50 -9.34 7.06
CA SER A 192 -26.14 -8.24 6.15
C SER A 192 -25.56 -7.00 6.83
N ILE A 193 -24.29 -7.09 7.25
CA ILE A 193 -23.59 -5.96 7.86
C ILE A 193 -23.40 -4.93 6.75
N ASP A 194 -24.03 -3.77 6.96
CA ASP A 194 -24.10 -2.68 6.00
C ASP A 194 -22.71 -2.01 5.94
N VAL A 195 -21.88 -2.55 5.04
CA VAL A 195 -20.53 -2.16 4.66
C VAL A 195 -20.33 -0.66 4.90
N TYR A 196 -19.44 -0.33 5.83
CA TYR A 196 -18.94 1.03 6.01
C TYR A 196 -18.62 1.61 4.62
N GLU A 197 -19.31 2.67 4.22
CA GLU A 197 -19.30 3.08 2.82
C GLU A 197 -17.85 3.36 2.39
N PRO A 198 -17.33 2.71 1.32
CA PRO A 198 -15.95 2.89 0.85
C PRO A 198 -15.51 4.36 0.72
N PHE A 199 -16.49 5.24 0.53
CA PHE A 199 -16.40 6.69 0.65
C PHE A 199 -15.76 7.19 1.97
N ASN A 200 -16.33 6.81 3.12
CA ASN A 200 -15.85 7.25 4.43
C ASN A 200 -14.45 6.72 4.71
N TYR A 201 -14.17 5.48 4.29
CA TYR A 201 -12.85 4.87 4.46
C TYR A 201 -11.79 5.64 3.66
N LEU A 202 -12.11 5.97 2.41
CA LEU A 202 -11.21 6.76 1.58
C LEU A 202 -10.91 8.13 2.21
N ILE A 203 -11.92 8.85 2.71
CA ILE A 203 -11.73 10.15 3.39
C ILE A 203 -10.78 9.99 4.59
N LEU A 204 -10.98 8.96 5.40
CA LEU A 204 -10.14 8.69 6.57
C LEU A 204 -8.67 8.45 6.16
N ARG A 205 -8.44 7.65 5.12
CA ARG A 205 -7.08 7.35 4.64
C ARG A 205 -6.38 8.57 4.06
N VAL A 206 -7.11 9.42 3.33
CA VAL A 206 -6.58 10.72 2.86
C VAL A 206 -6.28 11.64 4.04
N TYR A 207 -7.16 11.70 5.04
CA TYR A 207 -6.95 12.49 6.27
C TYR A 207 -5.70 12.05 7.04
N GLU A 208 -5.49 10.74 7.20
CA GLU A 208 -4.30 10.20 7.86
C GLU A 208 -3.02 10.56 7.11
N ALA A 209 -3.02 10.45 5.79
CA ALA A 209 -1.90 10.86 4.95
C ALA A 209 -1.63 12.37 5.05
N ALA A 210 -2.69 13.19 4.94
CA ALA A 210 -2.59 14.63 5.07
C ALA A 210 -2.02 15.06 6.44
N LYS A 211 -2.37 14.36 7.52
CA LYS A 211 -1.79 14.58 8.86
C LYS A 211 -0.32 14.26 8.94
N GLN A 212 0.14 13.23 8.25
CA GLN A 212 1.57 12.88 8.18
C GLN A 212 2.32 13.99 7.45
N LEU A 213 1.85 14.36 6.26
CA LEU A 213 2.39 15.47 5.47
C LEU A 213 2.36 16.82 6.21
N PHE A 214 1.35 17.07 7.03
CA PHE A 214 1.26 18.30 7.83
C PHE A 214 2.38 18.41 8.87
N LYS A 215 2.78 17.30 9.49
CA LYS A 215 3.83 17.29 10.52
C LYS A 215 5.24 17.49 9.96
N LEU A 216 5.42 17.32 8.64
CA LEU A 216 6.71 17.46 7.99
C LEU A 216 7.20 18.91 8.04
N LYS A 217 8.45 19.09 8.47
CA LYS A 217 9.20 20.34 8.36
C LYS A 217 9.91 20.41 6.99
N SER A 218 9.21 20.05 5.92
CA SER A 218 9.77 20.07 4.56
C SER A 218 9.64 21.47 3.94
N LYS A 219 10.60 21.81 3.07
CA LYS A 219 10.55 23.02 2.23
C LYS A 219 9.71 22.84 0.96
N ALA A 220 9.17 21.64 0.72
CA ALA A 220 8.33 21.34 -0.43
C ALA A 220 7.14 22.31 -0.50
N THR A 221 6.90 22.86 -1.69
CA THR A 221 5.80 23.80 -1.91
C THR A 221 4.49 23.09 -2.16
N ARG A 222 4.54 21.81 -2.56
CA ARG A 222 3.36 20.97 -2.81
C ARG A 222 3.43 19.69 -1.98
N LYS A 223 2.27 19.29 -1.47
CA LYS A 223 2.06 18.10 -0.65
C LYS A 223 0.98 17.26 -1.30
N THR A 224 1.30 16.04 -1.69
CA THR A 224 0.38 15.22 -2.49
C THR A 224 0.14 13.88 -1.80
N VAL A 225 -1.14 13.50 -1.70
CA VAL A 225 -1.52 12.18 -1.20
C VAL A 225 -1.70 11.23 -2.38
N ILE A 226 -1.11 10.03 -2.27
CA ILE A 226 -1.18 8.99 -3.29
C ILE A 226 -2.04 7.84 -2.76
N MET A 227 -3.12 7.54 -3.47
CA MET A 227 -4.04 6.46 -3.14
C MET A 227 -3.89 5.34 -4.16
N ILE A 228 -3.35 4.20 -3.76
CA ILE A 228 -3.16 3.04 -4.64
C ILE A 228 -4.26 2.02 -4.38
N LEU A 229 -5.08 1.80 -5.40
CA LEU A 229 -6.20 0.86 -5.41
C LEU A 229 -5.73 -0.47 -6.01
N SER A 230 -6.00 -1.57 -5.31
CA SER A 230 -5.64 -2.91 -5.78
C SER A 230 -6.79 -3.60 -6.50
N ASP A 231 -6.56 -4.02 -7.75
CA ASP A 231 -7.48 -4.89 -8.50
C ASP A 231 -7.68 -6.25 -7.83
N TYR A 232 -6.66 -6.69 -7.08
CA TYR A 232 -6.72 -7.93 -6.34
C TYR A 232 -7.76 -7.85 -5.22
N GLU A 233 -8.17 -6.66 -4.84
CA GLU A 233 -8.86 -6.40 -3.59
C GLU A 233 -10.09 -5.51 -3.77
N MET A 234 -10.70 -5.35 -4.95
CA MET A 234 -11.95 -4.58 -5.04
C MET A 234 -12.96 -5.15 -6.06
N ASN A 235 -14.09 -5.64 -5.55
CA ASN A 235 -15.37 -5.67 -6.29
C ASN A 235 -16.08 -4.29 -6.27
N PHE A 236 -15.42 -3.26 -5.73
CA PHE A 236 -15.95 -1.91 -5.59
C PHE A 236 -15.33 -1.03 -6.67
N GLU A 237 -16.15 -0.59 -7.62
CA GLU A 237 -15.80 0.57 -8.41
C GLU A 237 -15.88 1.78 -7.48
N ILE A 238 -14.73 2.31 -7.04
CA ILE A 238 -14.73 3.70 -6.55
C ILE A 238 -15.18 4.54 -7.74
N PRO A 239 -16.34 5.20 -7.68
CA PRO A 239 -16.81 6.01 -8.78
C PRO A 239 -15.91 7.24 -8.84
N LEU A 240 -14.79 7.12 -9.56
CA LEU A 240 -13.90 8.24 -9.84
C LEU A 240 -14.55 9.23 -10.84
N LYS A 241 -15.71 8.88 -11.39
CA LYS A 241 -16.56 9.72 -12.23
C LYS A 241 -17.45 10.60 -11.36
N GLU A 242 -17.58 11.87 -11.78
CA GLU A 242 -18.30 12.92 -11.06
C GLU A 242 -17.62 13.28 -9.72
N ASP A 243 -17.70 14.54 -9.29
CA ASP A 243 -17.00 15.04 -8.08
C ASP A 243 -17.68 14.56 -6.78
N TRP A 244 -17.76 13.24 -6.65
CA TRP A 244 -18.46 12.50 -5.60
C TRP A 244 -18.03 12.89 -4.19
N VAL A 245 -16.75 13.19 -3.97
CA VAL A 245 -16.25 13.83 -2.75
C VAL A 245 -15.93 15.28 -3.05
N ASN A 246 -16.56 16.20 -2.33
CA ASN A 246 -16.13 17.60 -2.32
C ASN A 246 -14.85 17.72 -1.48
N TRP A 247 -13.69 17.52 -2.09
CA TRP A 247 -12.40 17.55 -1.39
C TRP A 247 -12.02 18.92 -0.81
N SER A 248 -12.69 20.00 -1.25
CA SER A 248 -12.55 21.33 -0.62
C SER A 248 -13.33 21.46 0.68
N ASN A 249 -14.33 20.60 0.90
CA ASN A 249 -15.14 20.53 2.11
C ASN A 249 -15.61 19.07 2.38
N PRO A 250 -14.67 18.14 2.64
CA PRO A 250 -14.98 16.73 2.77
C PRO A 250 -15.83 16.49 4.02
N LYS A 251 -16.87 15.68 3.89
CA LYS A 251 -17.77 15.28 4.98
C LYS A 251 -18.04 13.80 4.88
N PHE A 252 -18.12 13.11 6.01
CA PHE A 252 -18.63 11.75 6.02
C PHE A 252 -20.11 11.72 5.62
N LEU A 253 -20.53 10.65 4.96
CA LEU A 253 -21.95 10.42 4.69
C LEU A 253 -22.62 10.06 6.02
N GLU A 254 -23.60 10.88 6.44
CA GLU A 254 -24.43 10.63 7.61
C GLU A 254 -25.46 9.54 7.27
N LYS A 255 -25.44 8.40 7.98
CA LYS A 255 -26.53 7.42 7.91
C LYS A 255 -27.54 7.72 9.01
N GLU A 256 -28.82 7.84 8.65
CA GLU A 256 -29.91 8.07 9.61
C GLU A 256 -30.17 6.87 10.55
N ASN A 257 -29.65 5.66 10.29
CA ASN A 257 -29.90 4.48 11.14
C ASN A 257 -28.83 3.37 11.02
N VAL A 258 -27.62 3.53 11.59
CA VAL A 258 -26.69 2.39 11.76
C VAL A 258 -26.19 2.28 13.19
N ILE A 259 -26.60 1.18 13.81
CA ILE A 259 -26.09 0.64 15.07
C ILE A 259 -24.70 0.06 14.77
N ASP A 260 -23.72 0.47 15.54
CA ASP A 260 -22.36 -0.10 15.61
C ASP A 260 -21.39 0.07 14.43
N ALA A 261 -21.31 1.27 13.84
CA ALA A 261 -19.97 1.88 13.52
C ALA A 261 -19.25 2.32 14.83
N GLY A 262 -19.52 1.54 15.87
CA GLY A 262 -19.39 1.87 17.24
C GLY A 262 -17.94 1.88 17.56
N ASP A 263 -17.21 0.79 17.38
CA ASP A 263 -15.98 0.60 18.13
C ASP A 263 -14.71 1.14 17.46
N PHE A 264 -14.50 1.07 16.14
CA PHE A 264 -13.39 1.82 15.50
C PHE A 264 -13.53 3.33 15.65
N ILE A 265 -14.74 3.86 15.39
CA ILE A 265 -14.99 5.28 15.59
C ILE A 265 -15.10 5.58 17.08
N LYS A 266 -15.58 4.72 17.98
CA LYS A 266 -15.54 4.90 19.45
C LYS A 266 -14.13 4.69 20.00
N GLU A 267 -13.20 4.03 19.35
CA GLU A 267 -11.81 3.91 19.80
C GLU A 267 -11.06 5.20 19.45
N LYS A 268 -11.34 5.77 18.27
CA LYS A 268 -10.91 7.13 17.91
C LYS A 268 -11.72 8.25 18.61
N ARG A 269 -13.02 8.05 18.91
CA ARG A 269 -13.95 8.95 19.64
C ARG A 269 -13.84 8.77 21.17
N LYS A 270 -13.27 7.68 21.70
CA LYS A 270 -12.97 7.49 23.15
C LYS A 270 -11.90 8.45 23.62
N ILE A 271 -11.10 8.98 22.70
CA ILE A 271 -10.17 10.08 22.98
C ILE A 271 -10.95 11.38 23.28
N LYS A 272 -12.24 11.48 22.91
CA LYS A 272 -12.91 12.77 22.75
C LYS A 272 -14.44 12.70 22.90
N LYS A 273 -14.96 12.45 24.11
CA LYS A 273 -16.40 12.41 24.38
C LYS A 273 -16.99 13.81 24.66
N ASP A 274 -18.02 14.12 23.88
CA ASP A 274 -19.19 14.99 24.17
C ASP A 274 -19.18 16.47 23.74
N LYS A 275 -18.15 16.96 23.03
CA LYS A 275 -18.23 18.23 22.25
C LYS A 275 -17.53 18.18 20.87
N GLU A 276 -17.04 17.01 20.45
CA GLU A 276 -15.92 16.92 19.50
C GLU A 276 -16.24 16.26 18.15
N ASN A 277 -17.48 15.88 17.87
CA ASN A 277 -17.86 15.45 16.51
C ASN A 277 -17.71 16.60 15.50
N LEU A 278 -18.01 17.85 15.91
CA LEU A 278 -17.68 19.05 15.14
C LEU A 278 -16.17 19.25 14.95
N ILE A 279 -15.32 18.69 15.81
CA ILE A 279 -13.87 18.82 15.71
C ILE A 279 -13.30 17.83 14.69
N LEU A 280 -13.87 16.63 14.51
CA LEU A 280 -13.33 15.69 13.53
C LEU A 280 -13.52 16.20 12.10
N ASP A 281 -14.71 16.68 11.75
CA ASP A 281 -14.95 17.25 10.41
C ASP A 281 -14.10 18.51 10.19
N GLN A 282 -14.00 19.38 11.21
CA GLN A 282 -13.13 20.55 11.16
C GLN A 282 -11.65 20.18 11.05
N ASP A 283 -11.20 19.12 11.74
CA ASP A 283 -9.84 18.61 11.65
C ASP A 283 -9.61 18.02 10.26
N ILE A 284 -10.56 17.27 9.70
CA ILE A 284 -10.45 16.70 8.35
C ILE A 284 -10.31 17.83 7.33
N ILE A 285 -11.21 18.80 7.33
CA ILE A 285 -11.13 19.98 6.47
C ILE A 285 -9.79 20.68 6.67
N LYS A 286 -9.39 20.92 7.92
CA LYS A 286 -8.11 21.55 8.25
C LYS A 286 -6.95 20.80 7.62
N TYR A 287 -6.77 19.51 7.88
CA TYR A 287 -5.59 18.78 7.39
C TYR A 287 -5.65 18.54 5.87
N ILE A 288 -6.81 18.20 5.31
CA ILE A 288 -6.96 18.02 3.86
C ILE A 288 -6.73 19.35 3.12
N SER A 289 -7.15 20.49 3.66
CA SER A 289 -6.83 21.78 3.06
C SER A 289 -5.33 22.13 3.04
N PHE A 290 -4.46 21.39 3.76
CA PHE A 290 -3.00 21.58 3.67
C PHE A 290 -2.36 20.87 2.48
N ILE A 291 -3.00 19.83 1.93
CA ILE A 291 -2.48 19.13 0.75
C ILE A 291 -2.88 19.88 -0.53
N SER A 292 -2.09 19.71 -1.58
CA SER A 292 -2.32 20.30 -2.89
C SER A 292 -3.18 19.39 -3.75
N ASP A 293 -2.84 18.10 -3.76
CA ASP A 293 -3.42 17.13 -4.69
C ASP A 293 -3.64 15.77 -4.04
N ILE A 294 -4.59 15.02 -4.58
CA ILE A 294 -4.78 13.59 -4.33
C ILE A 294 -4.68 12.87 -5.66
N TRP A 295 -3.78 11.90 -5.79
CA TRP A 295 -3.63 11.10 -7.01
C TRP A 295 -4.09 9.67 -6.74
N PHE A 296 -4.98 9.19 -7.59
CA PHE A 296 -5.54 7.86 -7.53
C PHE A 296 -4.86 6.99 -8.56
N PHE A 297 -4.26 5.91 -8.09
CA PHE A 297 -3.61 4.90 -8.89
C PHE A 297 -4.34 3.57 -8.76
N LYS A 298 -4.13 2.75 -9.77
CA LYS A 298 -4.54 1.36 -9.79
C LYS A 298 -3.31 0.49 -9.99
N ILE A 299 -3.10 -0.52 -9.13
CA ILE A 299 -2.11 -1.56 -9.40
C ILE A 299 -2.75 -2.64 -10.27
N THR A 300 -2.13 -2.88 -11.42
CA THR A 300 -2.56 -3.89 -12.39
C THR A 300 -2.07 -5.28 -11.99
N SER A 301 -2.63 -6.32 -12.61
CA SER A 301 -2.20 -7.72 -12.46
C SER A 301 -0.74 -7.97 -12.87
N GLU A 302 -0.13 -7.00 -13.57
CA GLU A 302 1.27 -7.00 -14.01
C GLU A 302 2.23 -6.31 -13.03
N PHE A 303 1.75 -5.92 -11.84
CA PHE A 303 2.54 -5.15 -10.87
C PHE A 303 3.02 -3.81 -11.42
N LYS A 304 2.15 -3.12 -12.16
CA LYS A 304 2.38 -1.75 -12.65
C LYS A 304 1.31 -0.82 -12.10
N LEU A 305 1.70 0.42 -11.80
CA LEU A 305 0.77 1.48 -11.44
C LEU A 305 0.25 2.20 -12.68
N GLN A 306 -1.06 2.41 -12.69
CA GLN A 306 -1.75 3.23 -13.68
C GLN A 306 -2.42 4.40 -12.97
N LEU A 307 -2.08 5.64 -13.37
CA LEU A 307 -2.76 6.83 -12.86
C LEU A 307 -4.19 6.85 -13.41
N MET A 308 -5.16 6.90 -12.50
CA MET A 308 -6.59 6.87 -12.81
C MET A 308 -7.19 8.28 -12.78
N LYS A 309 -6.85 9.07 -11.75
CA LYS A 309 -7.39 10.41 -11.54
C LYS A 309 -6.44 11.24 -10.69
N THR A 310 -6.38 12.53 -10.99
CA THR A 310 -5.79 13.55 -10.11
C THR A 310 -6.90 14.49 -9.66
N VAL A 311 -6.93 14.81 -8.37
CA VAL A 311 -7.83 15.78 -7.78
C VAL A 311 -7.00 16.92 -7.20
N CYS A 312 -7.28 18.15 -7.61
CA CYS A 312 -6.73 19.34 -6.98
C CYS A 312 -7.60 19.70 -5.77
N VAL A 313 -6.99 19.82 -4.59
CA VAL A 313 -7.71 20.14 -3.34
C VAL A 313 -7.77 21.64 -3.10
N LYS A 314 -6.72 22.37 -3.49
CA LYS A 314 -6.69 23.83 -3.49
C LYS A 314 -7.06 24.34 -4.87
N ASN A 315 -8.15 25.10 -4.96
CA ASN A 315 -8.33 25.99 -6.09
C ASN A 315 -7.48 27.22 -5.81
N ASP A 316 -6.49 27.48 -6.66
CA ASP A 316 -5.69 28.71 -6.60
C ASP A 316 -6.55 29.97 -6.72
#